data_AF-A0A4R6M5D9-F1
#
_entry.id   AF-A0A4R6M5D9-F1
#
_cell.length_a   1.000
_cell.length_b   1.000
_cell.length_c   1.000
_cell.angle_alpha   90.00
_cell.angle_beta   90.00
_cell.angle_gamma   90.00
#
_symmetry.space_group_name_H-M   'P 1'
#
loop_
_entity.id
_entity.type
_entity.pdbx_description
1 polymer ?
#
loop_
_entity_poly.entity_id
_entity_poly.type
_entity_poly.pdbx_seq_one_letter_code
_entity_poly.pdbx_strand_id
1 'polypeptide(L)'
;MYNESFRNLVNLAFNKSKEFYKSENNLNKPNPYFVGFGNPNSKILILGKEKGFDVNNLKQLQYESIENPNEWKNYIDSGVTLNRTKFYDSEHYINVFCPYLAKMKGGHTWTKYFTLLKHIYPQIEKNENEFLDYTFLSEINFEPSKLSKIKAFNNPNRIELLKNNYYKSFNVIICACGDYLSDNQIEDFFDVKFESDLSNPSEKLKIFKNENRVLINTRQLSMNIKNDYLVTISEVAKKYL
;
A
#
# COMPACT_ATOMS: atom_id res chain seq x y z
N MET A 1 12.65 15.59 3.09
CA MET A 1 11.60 16.45 2.51
C MET A 1 10.75 15.61 1.57
N TYR A 2 9.43 15.83 1.49
CA TYR A 2 8.58 15.10 0.54
C TYR A 2 8.90 15.51 -0.90
N ASN A 3 9.04 14.52 -1.79
CA ASN A 3 9.20 14.75 -3.21
C ASN A 3 7.94 15.41 -3.82
N GLU A 4 8.11 16.05 -4.97
CA GLU A 4 7.05 16.81 -5.62
C GLU A 4 5.88 15.92 -6.09
N SER A 5 6.17 14.72 -6.61
CA SER A 5 5.14 13.78 -7.07
C SER A 5 4.22 13.36 -5.93
N PHE A 6 4.75 13.13 -4.72
CA PHE A 6 3.97 12.81 -3.54
C PHE A 6 3.11 13.98 -3.08
N ARG A 7 3.66 15.21 -3.06
CA ARG A 7 2.88 16.42 -2.74
C ARG A 7 1.71 16.59 -3.71
N ASN A 8 1.94 16.38 -5.00
CA ASN A 8 0.91 16.45 -6.03
C ASN A 8 -0.16 15.36 -5.83
N LEU A 9 0.24 14.13 -5.52
CA LEU A 9 -0.69 13.04 -5.18
C LEU A 9 -1.56 13.39 -3.97
N VAL A 10 -0.97 13.87 -2.87
CA VAL A 10 -1.71 14.20 -1.64
C VAL A 10 -2.66 15.37 -1.86
N ASN A 11 -2.25 16.41 -2.59
CA ASN A 11 -3.13 17.53 -2.93
C ASN A 11 -4.33 17.07 -3.78
N LEU A 12 -4.08 16.22 -4.78
CA LEU A 12 -5.14 15.62 -5.60
C LEU A 12 -6.08 14.80 -4.72
N ALA A 13 -5.55 13.88 -3.92
CA ALA A 13 -6.31 12.99 -3.05
C ALA A 13 -7.17 13.78 -2.06
N PHE A 14 -6.58 14.76 -1.37
CA PHE A 14 -7.28 15.63 -0.42
C PHE A 14 -8.47 16.35 -1.05
N ASN A 15 -8.26 17.00 -2.20
CA ASN A 15 -9.32 17.73 -2.88
C ASN A 15 -10.42 16.79 -3.39
N LYS A 16 -10.05 15.67 -4.01
CA LYS A 16 -11.01 14.67 -4.51
C LYS A 16 -11.78 13.99 -3.38
N SER A 17 -11.16 13.75 -2.22
CA SER A 17 -11.85 13.27 -1.02
C SER A 17 -12.87 14.28 -0.52
N LYS A 18 -12.53 15.57 -0.44
CA LYS A 18 -13.50 16.61 -0.05
C LYS A 18 -14.71 16.62 -0.97
N GLU A 19 -14.52 16.54 -2.28
CA GLU A 19 -15.61 16.45 -3.24
C GLU A 19 -16.44 15.18 -3.06
N PHE A 20 -15.80 14.02 -2.87
CA PHE A 20 -16.48 12.74 -2.66
C PHE A 20 -17.41 12.75 -1.44
N TYR A 21 -16.98 13.36 -0.34
CA TYR A 21 -17.75 13.42 0.91
C TYR A 21 -18.74 14.60 0.99
N LYS A 22 -18.89 15.43 -0.05
CA LYS A 22 -20.00 16.41 -0.13
C LYS A 22 -21.37 15.72 -0.20
N SER A 23 -21.42 14.50 -0.71
CA SER A 23 -22.64 13.69 -0.72
C SER A 23 -22.82 12.99 0.63
N GLU A 24 -23.97 13.20 1.28
CA GLU A 24 -24.32 12.55 2.55
C GLU A 24 -24.26 11.02 2.46
N ASN A 25 -24.58 10.45 1.30
CA ASN A 25 -24.50 9.01 1.02
C ASN A 25 -23.09 8.43 1.09
N ASN A 26 -22.07 9.27 1.19
CA ASN A 26 -20.67 8.86 1.22
C ASN A 26 -20.01 9.04 2.59
N LEU A 27 -20.62 9.73 3.57
CA LEU A 27 -19.95 10.14 4.81
C LEU A 27 -19.23 9.01 5.57
N ASN A 28 -19.79 7.79 5.55
CA ASN A 28 -19.21 6.61 6.20
C ASN A 28 -18.75 5.54 5.20
N LYS A 29 -18.42 5.94 3.96
CA LYS A 29 -17.89 5.04 2.95
C LYS A 29 -16.36 5.09 2.89
N PRO A 30 -15.71 3.95 2.56
CA PRO A 30 -14.28 3.91 2.29
C PRO A 30 -13.86 4.94 1.24
N ASN A 31 -12.71 5.57 1.45
CA ASN A 31 -12.21 6.65 0.60
C ASN A 31 -11.48 6.09 -0.62
N PRO A 32 -11.98 6.25 -1.86
CA PRO A 32 -11.28 5.79 -3.05
C PRO A 32 -9.94 6.49 -3.28
N TYR A 33 -9.76 7.66 -2.66
CA TYR A 33 -8.55 8.48 -2.75
C TYR A 33 -7.58 8.27 -1.59
N PHE A 34 -7.76 7.20 -0.80
CA PHE A 34 -6.78 6.76 0.21
C PHE A 34 -5.34 6.76 -0.35
N VAL A 35 -4.39 7.38 0.33
CA VAL A 35 -3.02 7.53 -0.17
C VAL A 35 -2.19 6.32 0.23
N GLY A 36 -2.06 6.04 1.52
CA GLY A 36 -1.17 4.96 1.99
C GLY A 36 -0.57 5.21 3.36
N PHE A 37 0.38 4.36 3.72
CA PHE A 37 1.11 4.36 4.98
C PHE A 37 2.62 4.17 4.78
N GLY A 38 3.41 4.54 5.78
CA GLY A 38 4.86 4.33 5.80
C GLY A 38 5.66 5.45 5.15
N ASN A 39 6.88 5.15 4.72
CA ASN A 39 7.82 6.14 4.21
C ASN A 39 7.57 6.46 2.73
N PRO A 40 7.12 7.68 2.37
CA PRO A 40 6.84 8.03 0.98
C PRO A 40 8.08 8.22 0.10
N ASN A 41 9.28 8.24 0.70
CA ASN A 41 10.55 8.33 -0.01
C ASN A 41 11.27 6.97 -0.07
N SER A 42 10.62 5.87 0.28
CA SER A 42 11.21 4.55 0.13
C SER A 42 11.43 4.17 -1.33
N LYS A 43 12.32 3.21 -1.58
CA LYS A 43 12.52 2.62 -2.91
C LYS A 43 11.47 1.56 -3.27
N ILE A 44 10.75 1.07 -2.26
CA ILE A 44 9.77 -0.02 -2.39
C ILE A 44 8.36 0.50 -2.12
N LEU A 45 7.43 0.17 -3.01
CA LEU A 45 5.99 0.28 -2.82
C LEU A 45 5.40 -1.12 -2.71
N ILE A 46 4.59 -1.37 -1.69
CA ILE A 46 3.75 -2.58 -1.61
C ILE A 46 2.29 -2.15 -1.79
N LEU A 47 1.64 -2.76 -2.77
CA LEU A 47 0.21 -2.64 -3.01
C LEU A 47 -0.48 -3.90 -2.51
N GLY A 48 -1.11 -3.79 -1.34
CA GLY A 48 -1.97 -4.83 -0.80
C GLY A 48 -3.23 -5.00 -1.64
N LYS A 49 -3.99 -6.06 -1.31
CA LYS A 49 -5.24 -6.37 -1.99
C LYS A 49 -6.36 -5.42 -1.54
N GLU A 50 -6.62 -5.41 -0.23
CA GLU A 50 -7.59 -4.57 0.47
C GLU A 50 -7.28 -4.56 1.97
N LYS A 51 -7.81 -3.57 2.71
CA LYS A 51 -7.64 -3.50 4.16
C LYS A 51 -8.43 -4.62 4.85
N GLY A 52 -7.81 -5.32 5.80
CA GLY A 52 -8.35 -6.55 6.40
C GLY A 52 -9.39 -6.38 7.52
N PHE A 53 -10.01 -5.20 7.67
CA PHE A 53 -10.97 -4.94 8.73
C PHE A 53 -12.44 -4.96 8.25
N ASP A 54 -13.37 -4.98 9.20
CA ASP A 54 -14.81 -4.94 8.89
C ASP A 54 -15.23 -3.50 8.57
N VAL A 55 -15.92 -3.27 7.44
CA VAL A 55 -16.38 -1.93 7.04
C VAL A 55 -17.25 -1.25 8.11
N ASN A 56 -17.91 -2.01 8.98
CA ASN A 56 -18.70 -1.47 10.08
C ASN A 56 -17.87 -1.02 11.29
N ASN A 57 -16.54 -1.28 11.29
CA ASN A 57 -15.63 -0.69 12.27
C ASN A 57 -15.37 0.78 11.91
N LEU A 58 -16.33 1.64 12.22
CA LEU A 58 -16.33 3.05 11.82
C LEU A 58 -15.10 3.83 12.33
N LYS A 59 -14.59 3.51 13.53
CA LYS A 59 -13.37 4.14 14.06
C LYS A 59 -12.16 3.80 13.21
N GLN A 60 -11.98 2.53 12.86
CA GLN A 60 -10.87 2.09 12.02
C GLN A 60 -11.00 2.62 10.59
N LEU A 61 -12.22 2.60 10.05
CA LEU A 61 -12.56 3.19 8.76
C LEU A 61 -12.21 4.68 8.69
N GLN A 62 -12.52 5.44 9.75
CA GLN A 62 -12.22 6.86 9.83
C GLN A 62 -10.73 7.12 9.63
N TYR A 63 -9.88 6.51 10.46
CA TYR A 63 -8.45 6.82 10.46
C TYR A 63 -7.69 6.18 9.31
N GLU A 64 -8.00 4.94 8.95
CA GLU A 64 -7.25 4.23 7.91
C GLU A 64 -7.74 4.49 6.48
N SER A 65 -8.88 5.14 6.31
CA SER A 65 -9.47 5.37 4.98
C SER A 65 -9.89 6.82 4.80
N ILE A 66 -10.85 7.29 5.59
CA ILE A 66 -11.51 8.59 5.39
C ILE A 66 -10.50 9.74 5.57
N GLU A 67 -9.81 9.75 6.71
CA GLU A 67 -8.89 10.81 7.11
C GLU A 67 -7.49 10.70 6.51
N ASN A 68 -7.14 9.57 5.90
CA ASN A 68 -5.78 9.31 5.43
C ASN A 68 -5.23 10.43 4.50
N PRO A 69 -5.98 10.96 3.51
CA PRO A 69 -5.50 12.08 2.71
C PRO A 69 -5.37 13.40 3.49
N ASN A 70 -6.25 13.63 4.48
CA ASN A 70 -6.23 14.82 5.32
C ASN A 70 -5.01 14.83 6.25
N GLU A 71 -4.70 13.69 6.86
CA GLU A 71 -3.52 13.54 7.71
C GLU A 71 -2.23 13.78 6.92
N TRP A 72 -2.09 13.18 5.73
CA TRP A 72 -0.94 13.45 4.85
C TRP A 72 -0.83 14.93 4.47
N LYS A 73 -1.96 15.57 4.14
CA LYS A 73 -2.00 17.00 3.79
C LYS A 73 -1.50 17.86 4.95
N ASN A 74 -1.92 17.56 6.17
CA ASN A 74 -1.48 18.27 7.37
C ASN A 74 0.03 18.19 7.58
N TYR A 75 0.64 17.01 7.45
CA TYR A 75 2.10 16.88 7.58
C TYR A 75 2.86 17.63 6.50
N ILE A 76 2.38 17.57 5.24
CA ILE A 76 2.99 18.29 4.12
C ILE A 76 2.97 19.80 4.34
N ASP A 77 1.83 20.34 4.79
CA ASP A 77 1.64 21.78 5.01
C ASP A 77 2.42 22.28 6.23
N SER A 78 2.51 21.45 7.27
CA SER A 78 3.21 21.75 8.52
C SER A 78 4.72 21.45 8.45
N GLY A 79 5.21 20.93 7.33
CA GLY A 79 6.62 20.58 7.14
C GLY A 79 7.12 19.39 7.97
N VAL A 80 6.22 18.58 8.53
CA VAL A 80 6.57 17.36 9.27
C VAL A 80 7.02 16.29 8.27
N THR A 81 8.17 15.67 8.50
CA THR A 81 8.74 14.67 7.56
C THR A 81 8.77 13.25 8.10
N LEU A 82 8.53 13.08 9.40
CA LEU A 82 8.37 11.82 10.09
C LEU A 82 7.55 12.09 11.36
N ASN A 83 6.64 11.17 11.71
CA ASN A 83 5.95 11.20 12.99
C ASN A 83 5.89 9.80 13.61
N ARG A 84 6.20 9.68 14.90
CA ARG A 84 6.07 8.46 15.71
C ARG A 84 5.07 8.59 16.85
N THR A 85 4.55 9.80 17.07
CA THR A 85 3.55 10.06 18.10
C THR A 85 2.15 10.05 17.50
N LYS A 86 1.15 9.92 18.37
CA LYS A 86 -0.24 9.97 17.96
C LYS A 86 -0.56 11.29 17.26
N PHE A 87 -1.28 11.21 16.14
CA PHE A 87 -1.88 12.35 15.45
C PHE A 87 -3.29 12.62 15.98
N TYR A 88 -4.07 11.56 16.16
CA TYR A 88 -5.41 11.60 16.76
C TYR A 88 -5.37 11.04 18.18
N ASP A 89 -6.27 11.52 19.04
CA ASP A 89 -6.56 10.85 20.31
C ASP A 89 -7.39 9.58 20.05
N SER A 90 -6.70 8.54 19.58
CA SER A 90 -7.29 7.25 19.26
C SER A 90 -6.72 6.15 20.16
N GLU A 91 -7.47 5.08 20.35
CA GLU A 91 -7.07 3.96 21.21
C GLU A 91 -5.87 3.19 20.63
N HIS A 92 -5.88 2.90 19.33
CA HIS A 92 -4.89 2.04 18.68
C HIS A 92 -4.14 2.72 17.54
N TYR A 93 -4.83 3.52 16.73
CA TYR A 93 -4.23 4.21 15.59
C TYR A 93 -3.29 5.33 16.06
N ILE A 94 -2.15 5.45 15.41
CA ILE A 94 -1.13 6.45 15.76
C ILE A 94 -1.09 7.52 14.67
N ASN A 95 -0.61 7.18 13.47
CA ASN A 95 -0.50 8.08 12.35
C ASN A 95 -0.22 7.35 11.02
N VAL A 96 -0.20 8.06 9.89
CA VAL A 96 0.05 7.46 8.57
C VAL A 96 1.47 6.89 8.37
N PHE A 97 2.48 7.35 9.10
CA PHE A 97 3.83 6.78 9.00
C PHE A 97 3.94 5.43 9.69
N CYS A 98 3.23 5.27 10.80
CA CYS A 98 3.25 4.10 11.65
C CYS A 98 1.84 3.91 12.23
N PRO A 99 0.92 3.20 11.55
CA PRO A 99 -0.49 3.17 11.96
C PRO A 99 -0.72 2.58 13.33
N TYR A 100 0.16 1.70 13.81
CA TYR A 100 0.06 1.06 15.13
C TYR A 100 1.44 1.06 15.81
N LEU A 101 1.51 1.15 17.13
CA LEU A 101 2.76 0.88 17.87
C LEU A 101 2.95 -0.61 18.14
N ALA A 102 1.83 -1.32 18.36
CA ALA A 102 1.83 -2.70 18.74
C ALA A 102 1.38 -3.63 17.59
N LYS A 103 1.85 -4.87 17.53
CA LYS A 103 1.30 -5.89 16.65
C LYS A 103 -0.14 -6.17 17.05
N MET A 104 -1.07 -5.83 16.17
CA MET A 104 -2.46 -6.26 16.33
C MET A 104 -2.51 -7.81 16.37
N LYS A 105 -3.22 -8.38 17.35
CA LYS A 105 -3.48 -9.82 17.41
C LYS A 105 -4.12 -10.26 16.08
N GLY A 106 -3.44 -11.12 15.31
CA GLY A 106 -3.89 -11.57 13.97
C GLY A 106 -3.21 -10.91 12.76
N GLY A 107 -2.19 -10.07 12.95
CA GLY A 107 -1.45 -9.39 11.86
C GLY A 107 -0.51 -10.27 11.02
N HIS A 108 -1.04 -11.31 10.36
CA HIS A 108 -0.25 -12.20 9.52
C HIS A 108 0.41 -11.46 8.34
N THR A 109 -0.34 -10.58 7.66
CA THR A 109 0.15 -9.85 6.49
C THR A 109 1.35 -8.95 6.81
N TRP A 110 1.28 -8.16 7.88
CA TRP A 110 2.38 -7.28 8.29
C TRP A 110 3.63 -8.07 8.70
N THR A 111 3.43 -9.24 9.32
CA THR A 111 4.54 -10.16 9.61
C THR A 111 5.21 -10.63 8.31
N LYS A 112 4.43 -10.90 7.25
CA LYS A 112 4.99 -11.29 5.93
C LYS A 112 5.71 -10.15 5.24
N TYR A 113 5.18 -8.93 5.31
CA TYR A 113 5.88 -7.73 4.80
C TYR A 113 7.18 -7.48 5.55
N PHE A 114 7.16 -7.58 6.89
CA PHE A 114 8.39 -7.52 7.69
C PHE A 114 9.40 -8.57 7.25
N THR A 115 9.03 -9.86 7.17
CA THR A 115 9.94 -10.93 6.77
C THR A 115 10.51 -10.68 5.37
N LEU A 116 9.66 -10.29 4.41
CA LEU A 116 10.08 -9.94 3.06
C LEU A 116 11.11 -8.81 3.07
N LEU A 117 10.81 -7.69 3.75
CA LEU A 117 11.74 -6.57 3.80
C LEU A 117 13.00 -6.88 4.60
N LYS A 118 12.93 -7.71 5.64
CA LYS A 118 14.12 -8.15 6.39
C LYS A 118 15.07 -8.96 5.50
N HIS A 119 14.55 -9.73 4.54
CA HIS A 119 15.39 -10.38 3.54
C HIS A 119 16.03 -9.37 2.58
N ILE A 120 15.34 -8.28 2.23
CA ILE A 120 15.87 -7.21 1.37
C ILE A 120 16.89 -6.33 2.10
N TYR A 121 16.56 -5.92 3.31
CA TYR A 121 17.30 -5.03 4.20
C TYR A 121 17.60 -5.75 5.52
N PRO A 122 18.71 -6.52 5.60
CA PRO A 122 19.06 -7.31 6.78
C PRO A 122 19.23 -6.48 8.06
N GLN A 123 19.43 -5.17 7.94
CA GLN A 123 19.57 -4.22 9.05
C GLN A 123 18.25 -3.83 9.73
N ILE A 124 17.08 -4.15 9.16
CA ILE A 124 15.79 -3.82 9.78
C ILE A 124 15.71 -4.48 11.16
N GLU A 125 15.55 -3.69 12.22
CA GLU A 125 15.35 -4.24 13.57
C GLU A 125 14.01 -4.96 13.67
N LYS A 126 13.96 -6.04 14.46
CA LYS A 126 12.73 -6.80 14.67
C LYS A 126 11.86 -6.14 15.73
N ASN A 127 11.34 -4.95 15.43
CA ASN A 127 10.17 -4.44 16.12
C ASN A 127 9.00 -4.35 15.14
N GLU A 128 7.83 -3.95 15.66
CA GLU A 128 6.57 -4.37 15.06
C GLU A 128 6.25 -3.64 13.74
N ASN A 129 6.85 -2.47 13.47
CA ASN A 129 6.49 -1.59 12.34
C ASN A 129 7.65 -0.87 11.64
N GLU A 130 8.90 -1.13 12.02
CA GLU A 130 10.11 -0.53 11.45
C GLU A 130 10.26 -0.82 9.95
N PHE A 131 9.64 -1.88 9.46
CA PHE A 131 9.62 -2.18 8.02
C PHE A 131 8.97 -1.04 7.20
N LEU A 132 8.04 -0.27 7.80
CA LEU A 132 7.40 0.90 7.18
C LEU A 132 8.38 2.03 6.88
N ASP A 133 9.56 2.04 7.49
CA ASP A 133 10.60 3.02 7.17
C ASP A 133 11.27 2.72 5.82
N TYR A 134 11.13 1.48 5.34
CA TYR A 134 11.76 0.96 4.13
C TYR A 134 10.76 0.74 3.00
N THR A 135 9.47 1.00 3.23
CA THR A 135 8.42 0.84 2.22
C THR A 135 7.31 1.88 2.38
N PHE A 136 6.65 2.17 1.27
CA PHE A 136 5.33 2.76 1.27
C PHE A 136 4.30 1.65 1.06
N LEU A 137 3.20 1.68 1.79
CA LEU A 137 2.08 0.74 1.66
C LEU A 137 0.87 1.47 1.10
N SER A 138 0.20 0.87 0.11
CA SER A 138 -1.15 1.27 -0.29
C SER A 138 -1.96 0.02 -0.69
N GLU A 139 -3.19 0.19 -1.14
CA GLU A 139 -4.09 -0.94 -1.47
C GLU A 139 -4.60 -0.84 -2.90
N ILE A 140 -4.83 -1.96 -3.58
CA ILE A 140 -5.55 -1.95 -4.86
C ILE A 140 -7.02 -1.61 -4.63
N ASN A 141 -7.70 -2.38 -3.79
CA ASN A 141 -9.07 -2.10 -3.39
C ASN A 141 -9.10 -1.26 -2.10
N PHE A 142 -9.75 -0.10 -2.18
CA PHE A 142 -9.88 0.82 -1.05
C PHE A 142 -10.99 0.39 -0.07
N GLU A 143 -11.90 -0.49 -0.48
CA GLU A 143 -12.97 -1.01 0.36
C GLU A 143 -12.42 -2.10 1.30
N PRO A 144 -12.52 -1.93 2.63
CA PRO A 144 -12.02 -2.91 3.57
C PRO A 144 -12.90 -4.16 3.55
N SER A 145 -12.26 -5.32 3.67
CA SER A 145 -12.95 -6.58 3.85
C SER A 145 -12.10 -7.60 4.59
N LYS A 146 -12.73 -8.36 5.50
CA LYS A 146 -12.12 -9.56 6.10
C LYS A 146 -11.99 -10.71 5.09
N LEU A 147 -12.89 -10.76 4.11
CA LEU A 147 -12.95 -11.77 3.05
C LEU A 147 -13.20 -11.08 1.72
N SER A 148 -12.31 -11.25 0.77
CA SER A 148 -12.44 -10.64 -0.55
C SER A 148 -13.76 -11.00 -1.23
N LYS A 149 -14.52 -9.98 -1.63
CA LYS A 149 -15.84 -10.14 -2.28
C LYS A 149 -15.78 -10.06 -3.81
N ILE A 150 -14.71 -9.46 -4.33
CA ILE A 150 -14.51 -9.28 -5.77
C ILE A 150 -13.35 -10.15 -6.27
N LYS A 151 -13.38 -10.49 -7.56
CA LYS A 151 -12.31 -11.22 -8.26
C LYS A 151 -11.37 -10.31 -9.06
N ALA A 152 -11.92 -9.22 -9.62
CA ALA A 152 -11.21 -8.22 -10.39
C ALA A 152 -11.59 -6.81 -9.92
N PHE A 153 -10.67 -5.87 -10.05
CA PHE A 153 -10.83 -4.50 -9.59
C PHE A 153 -10.98 -3.52 -10.77
N ASN A 154 -12.00 -2.66 -10.72
CA ASN A 154 -12.33 -1.73 -11.81
C ASN A 154 -12.90 -0.37 -11.34
N ASN A 155 -12.69 0.04 -10.08
CA ASN A 155 -13.21 1.32 -9.61
C ASN A 155 -12.47 2.51 -10.28
N PRO A 156 -13.16 3.40 -11.01
CA PRO A 156 -12.50 4.44 -11.82
C PRO A 156 -11.73 5.47 -10.97
N ASN A 157 -12.27 5.88 -9.83
CA ASN A 157 -11.63 6.87 -8.96
C ASN A 157 -10.31 6.33 -8.39
N ARG A 158 -10.31 5.06 -7.97
CA ARG A 158 -9.10 4.41 -7.46
C ARG A 158 -8.08 4.16 -8.57
N ILE A 159 -8.53 3.78 -9.76
CA ILE A 159 -7.67 3.60 -10.93
C ILE A 159 -7.00 4.93 -11.32
N GLU A 160 -7.75 6.04 -11.34
CA GLU A 160 -7.20 7.39 -11.57
C GLU A 160 -6.05 7.68 -10.59
N LEU A 161 -6.24 7.35 -9.31
CA LEU A 161 -5.22 7.57 -8.29
C LEU A 161 -4.00 6.65 -8.48
N LEU A 162 -4.19 5.36 -8.75
CA LEU A 162 -3.10 4.39 -8.95
C LEU A 162 -2.24 4.72 -10.19
N LYS A 163 -2.83 5.38 -11.19
CA LYS A 163 -2.12 5.90 -12.38
C LYS A 163 -1.26 7.15 -12.12
N ASN A 164 -1.29 7.70 -10.91
CA ASN A 164 -0.49 8.87 -10.57
C ASN A 164 1.03 8.58 -10.64
N ASN A 165 1.82 9.55 -11.07
CA ASN A 165 3.27 9.42 -11.23
C ASN A 165 4.00 9.04 -9.93
N TYR A 166 3.45 9.36 -8.76
CA TYR A 166 4.04 8.93 -7.49
C TYR A 166 4.07 7.39 -7.34
N TYR A 167 2.99 6.67 -7.65
CA TYR A 167 3.03 5.20 -7.55
C TYR A 167 3.95 4.57 -8.61
N LYS A 168 4.34 5.35 -9.62
CA LYS A 168 5.35 5.00 -10.61
C LYS A 168 6.76 5.44 -10.23
N SER A 169 6.97 6.21 -9.17
CA SER A 169 8.33 6.69 -8.86
C SER A 169 9.19 5.68 -8.11
N PHE A 170 8.62 4.55 -7.68
CA PHE A 170 9.35 3.51 -6.93
C PHE A 170 10.17 2.62 -7.86
N ASN A 171 11.36 2.21 -7.42
CA ASN A 171 12.21 1.25 -8.14
C ASN A 171 11.61 -0.17 -8.14
N VAL A 172 10.97 -0.54 -7.02
CA VAL A 172 10.33 -1.84 -6.83
C VAL A 172 8.88 -1.63 -6.42
N ILE A 173 7.95 -2.22 -7.18
CA ILE A 173 6.53 -2.31 -6.81
C ILE A 173 6.18 -3.77 -6.57
N ILE A 174 5.57 -4.08 -5.42
CA ILE A 174 5.09 -5.42 -5.09
C ILE A 174 3.57 -5.39 -5.02
N CYS A 175 2.88 -5.92 -6.04
CA CYS A 175 1.43 -6.05 -6.02
C CYS A 175 1.05 -7.37 -5.35
N ALA A 176 0.76 -7.31 -4.05
CA ALA A 176 0.26 -8.43 -3.26
C ALA A 176 -1.26 -8.60 -3.41
N CYS A 177 -1.71 -8.63 -4.66
CA CYS A 177 -3.11 -8.42 -5.05
C CYS A 177 -3.72 -9.61 -5.83
N GLY A 178 -2.92 -10.60 -6.22
CA GLY A 178 -3.38 -11.76 -6.98
C GLY A 178 -3.89 -11.38 -8.36
N ASP A 179 -5.13 -11.76 -8.68
CA ASP A 179 -5.75 -11.51 -9.98
C ASP A 179 -6.64 -10.26 -10.00
N TYR A 180 -6.52 -9.37 -9.01
CA TYR A 180 -7.30 -8.13 -8.97
C TYR A 180 -7.05 -7.22 -10.17
N LEU A 181 -5.81 -7.23 -10.66
CA LEU A 181 -5.41 -6.53 -11.87
C LEU A 181 -5.02 -7.56 -12.93
N SER A 182 -5.54 -7.37 -14.13
CA SER A 182 -5.04 -8.05 -15.33
C SER A 182 -3.64 -7.54 -15.71
N ASP A 183 -2.92 -8.33 -16.50
CA ASP A 183 -1.59 -7.97 -16.98
C ASP A 183 -1.64 -6.62 -17.74
N ASN A 184 -2.65 -6.40 -18.58
CA ASN A 184 -2.87 -5.14 -19.30
C ASN A 184 -3.08 -3.95 -18.35
N GLN A 185 -3.85 -4.13 -17.27
CA GLN A 185 -4.01 -3.06 -16.27
C GLN A 185 -2.70 -2.77 -15.55
N ILE A 186 -1.89 -3.79 -15.24
CA ILE A 186 -0.58 -3.58 -14.61
C ILE A 186 0.33 -2.79 -15.53
N GLU A 187 0.40 -3.16 -16.81
CA GLU A 187 1.20 -2.43 -17.80
C GLU A 187 0.76 -0.96 -17.93
N ASP A 188 -0.55 -0.73 -18.04
CA ASP A 188 -1.14 0.61 -18.17
C ASP A 188 -1.00 1.46 -16.90
N PHE A 189 -1.25 0.89 -15.72
CA PHE A 189 -1.26 1.65 -14.48
C PHE A 189 0.14 2.07 -14.07
N PHE A 190 1.11 1.20 -14.30
CA PHE A 190 2.48 1.37 -13.82
C PHE A 190 3.49 1.61 -14.94
N ASP A 191 3.10 1.69 -16.21
CA ASP A 191 4.04 1.95 -17.31
C ASP A 191 5.22 0.96 -17.32
N VAL A 192 4.88 -0.33 -17.25
CA VAL A 192 5.81 -1.47 -17.28
C VAL A 192 5.36 -2.46 -18.32
N LYS A 193 6.23 -3.38 -18.73
CA LYS A 193 5.90 -4.46 -19.67
C LYS A 193 6.10 -5.82 -19.04
N PHE A 194 5.22 -6.76 -19.38
CA PHE A 194 5.36 -8.15 -18.96
C PHE A 194 6.72 -8.71 -19.40
N GLU A 195 7.43 -9.32 -18.47
CA GLU A 195 8.75 -9.91 -18.70
C GLU A 195 8.69 -11.44 -18.60
N SER A 196 8.17 -11.94 -17.49
CA SER A 196 8.17 -13.38 -17.23
C SER A 196 7.10 -13.79 -16.22
N ASP A 197 6.67 -15.05 -16.31
CA ASP A 197 5.82 -15.70 -15.34
C ASP A 197 6.62 -16.81 -14.63
N LEU A 198 6.91 -16.59 -13.34
CA LEU A 198 7.61 -17.53 -12.47
C LEU A 198 6.62 -18.21 -11.49
N SER A 199 5.33 -18.17 -11.80
CA SER A 199 4.28 -18.71 -10.94
C SER A 199 4.37 -20.23 -10.82
N ASN A 200 4.15 -20.73 -9.61
CA ASN A 200 3.82 -22.12 -9.34
C ASN A 200 2.32 -22.23 -8.99
N PRO A 201 1.69 -23.43 -9.02
CA PRO A 201 0.24 -23.59 -8.84
C PRO A 201 -0.37 -22.93 -7.60
N SER A 202 0.42 -22.70 -6.54
CA SER A 202 -0.03 -22.06 -5.29
C SER A 202 0.60 -20.70 -5.00
N GLU A 203 1.48 -20.22 -5.88
CA GLU A 203 2.40 -19.10 -5.66
C GLU A 203 2.53 -18.30 -6.96
N LYS A 204 1.55 -17.42 -7.22
CA LYS A 204 1.60 -16.49 -8.35
C LYS A 204 2.83 -15.60 -8.25
N LEU A 205 3.64 -15.48 -9.29
CA LEU A 205 4.82 -14.61 -9.31
C LEU A 205 5.10 -14.15 -10.74
N LYS A 206 4.40 -13.09 -11.17
CA LYS A 206 4.62 -12.47 -12.49
C LYS A 206 5.50 -11.24 -12.36
N ILE A 207 6.47 -11.11 -13.26
CA ILE A 207 7.41 -10.00 -13.31
C ILE A 207 7.07 -9.10 -14.50
N PHE A 208 6.99 -7.81 -14.22
CA PHE A 208 6.86 -6.75 -15.20
C PHE A 208 8.00 -5.76 -14.97
N LYS A 209 8.54 -5.15 -16.02
CA LYS A 209 9.59 -4.16 -15.86
C LYS A 209 9.61 -3.10 -16.97
N ASN A 210 10.33 -2.04 -16.70
CA ASN A 210 10.90 -1.15 -17.70
C ASN A 210 12.38 -0.91 -17.35
N GLU A 211 13.02 0.09 -17.97
CA GLU A 211 14.44 0.39 -17.74
C GLU A 211 14.78 0.73 -16.28
N ASN A 212 13.82 1.31 -15.54
CA ASN A 212 14.07 1.90 -14.22
C ASN A 212 13.34 1.20 -13.07
N ARG A 213 12.43 0.28 -13.37
CA ARG A 213 11.51 -0.29 -12.39
C ARG A 213 11.19 -1.76 -12.66
N VAL A 214 11.05 -2.51 -11.56
CA VAL A 214 10.40 -3.81 -11.55
C VAL A 214 9.08 -3.76 -10.78
N LEU A 215 8.06 -4.42 -11.32
CA LEU A 215 6.82 -4.73 -10.62
C LEU A 215 6.69 -6.24 -10.51
N ILE A 216 6.51 -6.70 -9.27
CA ILE A 216 6.36 -8.10 -8.90
C ILE A 216 4.90 -8.32 -8.50
N ASN A 217 4.13 -8.99 -9.35
CA ASN A 217 2.74 -9.34 -9.05
C ASN A 217 2.67 -10.71 -8.37
N THR A 218 2.21 -10.73 -7.13
CA THR A 218 2.18 -11.90 -6.27
C THR A 218 0.75 -12.27 -5.90
N ARG A 219 0.54 -13.46 -5.35
CA ARG A 219 -0.68 -13.70 -4.55
C ARG A 219 -0.72 -12.76 -3.34
N GLN A 220 -1.87 -12.64 -2.69
CA GLN A 220 -1.97 -11.91 -1.43
C GLN A 220 -0.99 -12.50 -0.40
N LEU A 221 -0.15 -11.64 0.18
CA LEU A 221 0.87 -12.03 1.14
C LEU A 221 0.31 -12.12 2.57
N SER A 222 -0.66 -13.00 2.77
CA SER A 222 -1.34 -13.18 4.06
C SER A 222 -1.10 -14.59 4.64
N MET A 223 -2.14 -15.25 5.16
CA MET A 223 -2.04 -16.54 5.82
C MET A 223 -1.52 -17.63 4.85
N ASN A 224 -0.74 -18.58 5.36
CA ASN A 224 -0.16 -19.72 4.63
C ASN A 224 0.91 -19.40 3.57
N ILE A 225 1.53 -18.21 3.62
CA ILE A 225 2.70 -17.90 2.80
C ILE A 225 3.96 -18.55 3.38
N LYS A 226 4.69 -19.32 2.56
CA LYS A 226 5.98 -19.92 2.90
C LYS A 226 7.09 -18.87 2.92
N ASN A 227 8.10 -19.06 3.77
CA ASN A 227 9.23 -18.13 3.85
C ASN A 227 10.07 -18.16 2.56
N ASP A 228 10.29 -19.33 1.96
CA ASP A 228 11.07 -19.45 0.71
C ASP A 228 10.46 -18.62 -0.41
N TYR A 229 9.13 -18.55 -0.50
CA TYR A 229 8.45 -17.69 -1.46
C TYR A 229 8.72 -16.19 -1.22
N LEU A 230 8.79 -15.75 0.05
CA LEU A 230 9.20 -14.38 0.37
C LEU A 230 10.69 -14.14 0.02
N VAL A 231 11.54 -15.15 0.17
CA VAL A 231 12.95 -15.08 -0.26
C VAL A 231 13.01 -14.88 -1.77
N THR A 232 12.27 -15.66 -2.56
CA THR A 232 12.22 -15.50 -4.03
C THR A 232 11.78 -14.09 -4.45
N ILE A 233 10.73 -13.54 -3.83
CA ILE A 233 10.29 -12.16 -4.09
C ILE A 233 11.42 -11.17 -3.74
N SER A 234 12.09 -11.36 -2.60
CA SER A 234 13.18 -10.49 -2.15
C SER A 234 14.38 -10.49 -3.10
N GLU A 235 14.72 -11.65 -3.68
CA GLU A 235 15.83 -11.80 -4.62
C GLU A 235 15.57 -11.06 -5.94
N VAL A 236 14.32 -11.05 -6.41
CA VAL A 236 13.94 -10.24 -7.57
C VAL A 236 14.03 -8.75 -7.22
N ALA A 237 13.46 -8.34 -6.09
CA ALA A 237 13.46 -6.94 -5.65
C ALA A 237 14.87 -6.37 -5.50
N LYS A 238 15.80 -7.12 -4.91
CA LYS A 238 17.20 -6.70 -4.68
C LYS A 238 17.96 -6.33 -5.95
N LYS A 239 17.60 -6.88 -7.11
CA LYS A 239 18.27 -6.58 -8.38
C LYS A 239 18.05 -5.13 -8.84
N TYR A 240 17.11 -4.41 -8.22
CA TYR A 240 16.66 -3.08 -8.62
C TYR A 240 16.78 -2.03 -7.49
N LEU A 241 17.49 -2.35 -6.40
CA LEU A 241 17.66 -1.48 -5.22
C LEU A 241 19.12 -1.04 -5.06
#